data_AF-A0A1C1YS34-F1
#
_entry.id   AF-A0A1C1YS34-F1
#
_cell.length_a   1.000
_cell.length_b   1.000
_cell.length_c   1.000
_cell.angle_alpha   90.00
_cell.angle_beta   90.00
_cell.angle_gamma   90.00
#
_symmetry.space_group_name_H-M   'P 1'
#
loop_
_entity.id
_entity.type
_entity.pdbx_description
1 polymer ?
#
loop_
_entity_poly.entity_id
_entity_poly.type
_entity_poly.pdbx_seq_one_letter_code
_entity_poly.pdbx_strand_id
1 'polypeptide(L)'
;MHFPARILVTFAAVAGIAAWSGMVRLPFTQALAQDQAPVAPVFEVPTPSTLVPAVPNLDAWRSSAHADITREAFRHWDHEDDKMIPEMCSKCHSTAGFMDYLGADGSAAGTVDTKHSPDPATAMGISCMACHNDVARSMTSVTFPSGVQQEVLTADARCMTCHGGRASTVQVKQAITEAGTPAEDTPSPDLAFVNIHYRPSAAGRFGGEVHGGFEYDGKDYAGYYFHDQASRLCTDCHSPHKLVVKVSTCSECHREVVAGDKASLRMIRTSKIDFDGNGNVQEGIHFEVEALRTRLLDAIKGYGKAVTGTEIAYHPNAYPYFFQDTDGNGTIDEAEAKYPNRYQSWTPRHLKAAYNYQFVTVQVGAYTHNPRYALQLLYDSIADLAEGGSGVEVIGTRPD
;
A
#
# COMPACT_ATOMS: atom_id res chain seq x y z
N MET A 1 -22.29 12.21 56.42
CA MET A 1 -21.76 13.26 57.31
C MET A 1 -21.19 14.37 56.43
N HIS A 2 -21.80 15.55 56.58
CA HIS A 2 -21.40 16.92 56.20
C HIS A 2 -20.81 17.27 54.82
N PHE A 3 -21.70 17.84 53.98
CA PHE A 3 -21.52 19.09 53.23
C PHE A 3 -21.35 20.30 54.18
N PRO A 4 -20.74 21.44 53.75
CA PRO A 4 -21.50 22.61 53.24
C PRO A 4 -20.71 23.42 52.17
N ALA A 5 -21.15 24.52 51.54
CA ALA A 5 -22.44 25.14 51.23
C ALA A 5 -22.17 26.27 50.20
N ARG A 6 -23.20 26.62 49.43
CA ARG A 6 -23.28 27.73 48.47
C ARG A 6 -23.29 29.10 49.18
N ILE A 7 -22.79 30.14 48.51
CA ILE A 7 -23.24 31.54 48.76
C ILE A 7 -23.59 32.19 47.42
N LEU A 8 -24.85 32.64 47.34
CA LEU A 8 -25.46 33.45 46.31
C LEU A 8 -25.77 34.80 46.99
N VAL A 9 -25.42 35.94 46.38
CA VAL A 9 -25.88 37.25 46.83
C VAL A 9 -26.35 38.04 45.62
N THR A 10 -27.59 38.52 45.69
CA THR A 10 -28.24 39.39 44.71
C THR A 10 -28.90 40.57 45.42
N PHE A 11 -29.10 41.64 44.64
CA PHE A 11 -29.93 42.84 44.82
C PHE A 11 -29.33 44.08 45.51
N ALA A 12 -29.25 45.16 44.73
CA ALA A 12 -30.02 46.38 45.02
C ALA A 12 -30.21 47.20 43.73
N ALA A 13 -31.47 47.47 43.39
CA ALA A 13 -31.89 48.43 42.36
C ALA A 13 -32.19 49.78 43.03
N VAL A 14 -31.87 50.89 42.37
CA VAL A 14 -32.41 52.22 42.71
C VAL A 14 -32.93 52.85 41.43
N ALA A 15 -34.24 53.10 41.43
CA ALA A 15 -34.98 53.85 40.43
C ALA A 15 -34.94 55.35 40.76
N GLY A 16 -34.87 56.19 39.72
CA GLY A 16 -35.07 57.63 39.80
C GLY A 16 -35.77 58.12 38.54
N ILE A 17 -37.09 58.29 38.63
CA ILE A 17 -37.96 58.90 37.62
C ILE A 17 -38.06 60.39 37.92
N ALA A 18 -37.86 61.24 36.93
CA ALA A 18 -38.40 62.60 36.92
C ALA A 18 -38.87 62.93 35.49
N ALA A 19 -40.18 63.04 35.34
CA ALA A 19 -40.85 63.57 34.16
C ALA A 19 -41.01 65.09 34.31
N TRP A 20 -40.83 65.85 33.22
CA TRP A 20 -41.61 67.07 33.01
C TRP A 20 -41.66 67.50 31.55
N SER A 21 -42.78 68.14 31.25
CA SER A 21 -43.49 68.23 29.98
C SER A 21 -43.28 69.60 29.32
N GLY A 22 -43.50 69.68 28.00
CA GLY A 22 -44.09 70.88 27.39
C GLY A 22 -43.26 71.69 26.39
N MET A 23 -43.29 71.24 25.12
CA MET A 23 -43.74 71.98 23.92
C MET A 23 -43.25 73.41 23.56
N VAL A 24 -42.82 73.51 22.27
CA VAL A 24 -42.96 74.63 21.29
C VAL A 24 -41.87 75.73 21.40
N ARG A 25 -41.10 76.12 20.36
CA ARG A 25 -41.42 76.49 18.96
C ARG A 25 -40.13 76.50 18.10
N LEU A 26 -40.23 76.08 16.84
CA LEU A 26 -39.19 76.17 15.80
C LEU A 26 -38.94 77.63 15.35
N PRO A 27 -37.77 77.90 14.74
CA PRO A 27 -37.77 78.61 13.47
C PRO A 27 -37.10 77.79 12.36
N PHE A 28 -37.81 77.76 11.24
CA PHE A 28 -37.37 77.32 9.93
C PHE A 28 -36.26 78.23 9.38
N THR A 29 -35.15 77.64 8.95
CA THR A 29 -34.44 78.07 7.73
C THR A 29 -33.92 76.82 7.02
N GLN A 30 -34.51 76.53 5.87
CA GLN A 30 -34.18 75.43 4.98
C GLN A 30 -32.82 75.66 4.31
N ALA A 31 -31.87 74.77 4.54
CA ALA A 31 -30.78 74.50 3.61
C ALA A 31 -31.20 73.26 2.81
N LEU A 32 -31.35 73.39 1.49
CA LEU A 32 -31.61 72.27 0.59
C LEU A 32 -30.35 71.41 0.49
N ALA A 33 -30.24 70.41 1.37
CA ALA A 33 -29.34 69.28 1.16
C ALA A 33 -29.94 68.40 0.06
N GLN A 34 -29.21 68.20 -1.03
CA GLN A 34 -29.55 67.18 -2.02
C GLN A 34 -29.39 65.81 -1.35
N ASP A 35 -30.51 65.14 -1.10
CA ASP A 35 -30.54 63.72 -0.72
C ASP A 35 -29.85 62.92 -1.83
N GLN A 36 -28.64 62.41 -1.55
CA GLN A 36 -28.12 61.28 -2.29
C GLN A 36 -28.89 60.05 -1.79
N ALA A 37 -29.72 59.48 -2.67
CA ALA A 37 -30.39 58.22 -2.41
C ALA A 37 -29.36 57.17 -1.96
N PRO A 38 -29.65 56.36 -0.91
CA PRO A 38 -28.75 55.31 -0.48
C PRO A 38 -28.55 54.34 -1.64
N VAL A 39 -27.29 54.20 -2.09
CA VAL A 39 -26.90 53.16 -3.04
C VAL A 39 -27.18 51.82 -2.37
N ALA A 40 -28.15 51.08 -2.90
CA ALA A 40 -28.46 49.74 -2.41
C ALA A 40 -27.17 48.90 -2.44
N PRO A 41 -26.90 48.07 -1.41
CA PRO A 41 -25.76 47.18 -1.44
C PRO A 41 -25.87 46.31 -2.69
N VAL A 42 -24.87 46.41 -3.55
CA VAL A 42 -24.71 45.48 -4.67
C VAL A 42 -24.42 44.12 -4.02
N PHE A 43 -25.44 43.28 -3.94
CA PHE A 43 -25.22 41.87 -3.68
C PHE A 43 -24.47 41.33 -4.90
N GLU A 44 -23.16 41.12 -4.76
CA GLU A 44 -22.41 40.32 -5.71
C GLU A 44 -23.10 38.96 -5.79
N VAL A 45 -23.73 38.68 -6.94
CA VAL A 45 -24.22 37.35 -7.24
C VAL A 45 -22.98 36.46 -7.31
N PRO A 46 -22.83 35.45 -6.44
CA PRO A 46 -21.68 34.58 -6.48
C PRO A 46 -21.59 33.95 -7.88
N THR A 47 -20.44 34.14 -8.55
CA THR A 47 -20.17 33.44 -9.81
C THR A 47 -20.38 31.93 -9.63
N PRO A 48 -20.82 31.17 -10.65
CA PRO A 48 -21.06 29.72 -10.53
C PRO A 48 -19.87 28.93 -9.97
N SER A 49 -18.64 29.41 -10.16
CA SER A 49 -17.42 28.82 -9.58
C SER A 49 -17.29 28.95 -8.07
N THR A 50 -18.05 29.85 -7.43
CA THR A 50 -18.08 30.04 -5.97
C THR A 50 -19.21 29.26 -5.28
N LEU A 51 -20.06 28.58 -6.05
CA LEU A 51 -21.16 27.74 -5.54
C LEU A 51 -20.76 26.27 -5.37
N VAL A 52 -19.61 25.85 -5.90
CA VAL A 52 -19.08 24.50 -5.69
C VAL A 52 -18.21 24.52 -4.44
N PRO A 53 -18.60 23.82 -3.36
CA PRO A 53 -17.76 23.75 -2.17
C PRO A 53 -16.38 23.18 -2.53
N ALA A 54 -15.33 23.84 -2.06
CA ALA A 54 -13.97 23.37 -2.26
C ALA A 54 -13.83 21.96 -1.66
N VAL A 55 -13.45 20.99 -2.48
CA VAL A 55 -13.21 19.61 -2.01
C VAL A 55 -11.87 19.60 -1.27
N PRO A 56 -11.84 19.29 0.04
CA PRO A 56 -10.60 19.27 0.81
C PRO A 56 -9.58 18.29 0.21
N ASN A 57 -8.31 18.69 0.18
CA ASN A 57 -7.19 17.87 -0.32
C ASN A 57 -7.28 17.46 -1.80
N LEU A 58 -8.16 18.04 -2.61
CA LEU A 58 -8.30 17.69 -4.02
C LEU A 58 -6.99 17.85 -4.80
N ASP A 59 -6.28 18.97 -4.61
CA ASP A 59 -5.01 19.21 -5.31
C ASP A 59 -3.91 18.26 -4.83
N ALA A 60 -3.90 17.91 -3.54
CA ALA A 60 -3.00 16.89 -3.02
C ALA A 60 -3.26 15.53 -3.70
N TRP A 61 -4.53 15.13 -3.82
CA TRP A 61 -4.90 13.88 -4.50
C TRP A 61 -4.52 13.88 -5.97
N ARG A 62 -4.80 14.97 -6.70
CA ARG A 62 -4.46 15.11 -8.13
C ARG A 62 -2.97 14.95 -8.40
N SER A 63 -2.11 15.26 -7.43
CA SER A 63 -0.65 15.07 -7.52
C SER A 63 -0.17 13.68 -7.09
N SER A 64 -1.07 12.81 -6.63
CA SER A 64 -0.73 11.48 -6.09
C SER A 64 -0.60 10.42 -7.19
N ALA A 65 0.14 9.35 -6.90
CA ALA A 65 0.32 8.23 -7.83
C ALA A 65 -1.00 7.54 -8.22
N HIS A 66 -2.02 7.56 -7.36
CA HIS A 66 -3.33 6.96 -7.64
C HIS A 66 -4.19 7.80 -8.59
N ALA A 67 -3.92 9.10 -8.69
CA ALA A 67 -4.56 10.00 -9.65
C ALA A 67 -3.77 10.12 -10.97
N ASP A 68 -2.57 9.56 -11.06
CA ASP A 68 -1.75 9.57 -12.26
C ASP A 68 -2.21 8.49 -13.24
N ILE A 69 -3.36 8.75 -13.87
CA ILE A 69 -4.02 7.87 -14.84
C ILE A 69 -3.22 7.69 -16.14
N THR A 70 -2.06 8.32 -16.29
CA THR A 70 -1.19 8.13 -17.46
C THR A 70 -0.24 6.94 -17.30
N ARG A 71 -0.17 6.35 -16.10
CA ARG A 71 0.76 5.27 -15.78
C ARG A 71 0.25 3.91 -16.24
N GLU A 72 1.21 3.01 -16.44
CA GLU A 72 0.99 1.61 -16.82
C GLU A 72 -0.07 0.92 -15.95
N ALA A 73 -0.08 1.22 -14.64
CA ALA A 73 -1.09 0.68 -13.73
C ALA A 73 -2.53 0.96 -14.19
N PHE A 74 -2.82 2.02 -14.93
CA PHE A 74 -4.17 2.34 -15.40
C PHE A 74 -4.35 2.18 -16.90
N ARG A 75 -3.25 2.04 -17.66
CA ARG A 75 -3.24 2.11 -19.13
C ARG A 75 -2.76 0.82 -19.80
N HIS A 76 -2.38 -0.19 -19.02
CA HIS A 76 -1.96 -1.51 -19.53
C HIS A 76 -2.90 -2.07 -20.61
N TRP A 77 -4.22 -1.91 -20.40
CA TRP A 77 -5.25 -2.47 -21.27
C TRP A 77 -5.62 -1.59 -22.48
N ASP A 78 -4.97 -0.44 -22.68
CA ASP A 78 -5.26 0.43 -23.83
C ASP A 78 -5.03 -0.22 -25.19
N HIS A 79 -4.14 -1.21 -25.22
CA HIS A 79 -3.70 -1.92 -26.41
C HIS A 79 -4.36 -3.30 -26.56
N GLU A 80 -5.19 -3.71 -25.61
CA GLU A 80 -5.96 -4.96 -25.68
C GLU A 80 -7.13 -4.79 -26.65
N ASP A 81 -7.61 -5.90 -27.23
CA ASP A 81 -8.65 -5.88 -28.28
C ASP A 81 -9.95 -5.23 -27.81
N ASP A 82 -10.40 -5.52 -26.59
CA ASP A 82 -11.60 -4.94 -26.00
C ASP A 82 -11.37 -3.60 -25.31
N LYS A 83 -10.10 -3.24 -25.07
CA LYS A 83 -9.66 -2.04 -24.34
C LYS A 83 -10.29 -1.93 -22.96
N MET A 84 -10.49 -3.06 -22.28
CA MET A 84 -11.11 -3.12 -20.97
C MET A 84 -10.17 -3.71 -19.93
N ILE A 85 -10.28 -3.22 -18.70
CA ILE A 85 -9.65 -3.82 -17.53
C ILE A 85 -10.45 -5.10 -17.20
N PRO A 86 -9.83 -6.29 -17.20
CA PRO A 86 -10.49 -7.53 -16.82
C PRO A 86 -10.99 -7.50 -15.37
N GLU A 87 -11.98 -8.32 -15.06
CA GLU A 87 -12.62 -8.46 -13.75
C GLU A 87 -11.56 -8.66 -12.65
N MET A 88 -10.64 -9.61 -12.86
CA MET A 88 -9.58 -9.97 -11.92
C MET A 88 -8.57 -8.85 -11.62
N CYS A 89 -8.53 -7.80 -12.46
CA CYS A 89 -7.63 -6.66 -12.32
C CYS A 89 -8.37 -5.40 -11.84
N SER A 90 -9.66 -5.27 -12.17
CA SER A 90 -10.43 -4.04 -11.97
C SER A 90 -10.51 -3.62 -10.49
N LYS A 91 -10.52 -4.57 -9.54
CA LYS A 91 -10.56 -4.28 -8.09
C LYS A 91 -9.54 -3.21 -7.66
N CYS A 92 -8.32 -3.27 -8.19
CA CYS A 92 -7.21 -2.39 -7.77
C CYS A 92 -6.84 -1.34 -8.82
N HIS A 93 -7.42 -1.43 -10.02
CA HIS A 93 -7.00 -0.66 -11.19
C HIS A 93 -8.10 0.27 -11.71
N SER A 94 -9.30 0.27 -11.11
CA SER A 94 -10.30 1.31 -11.34
C SER A 94 -11.17 1.55 -10.10
N THR A 95 -11.71 2.77 -10.00
CA THR A 95 -12.66 3.12 -8.93
C THR A 95 -13.94 2.30 -9.06
N ALA A 96 -14.43 2.12 -10.28
CA ALA A 96 -15.63 1.34 -10.55
C ALA A 96 -15.43 -0.14 -10.18
N GLY A 97 -14.30 -0.74 -10.54
CA GLY A 97 -13.96 -2.11 -10.14
C GLY A 97 -13.79 -2.29 -8.64
N PHE A 98 -13.29 -1.27 -7.92
CA PHE A 98 -13.27 -1.32 -6.46
C PHE A 98 -14.69 -1.22 -5.87
N MET A 99 -15.56 -0.40 -6.45
CA MET A 99 -16.96 -0.29 -6.00
C MET A 99 -17.75 -1.56 -6.27
N ASP A 100 -17.57 -2.20 -7.42
CA ASP A 100 -18.10 -3.52 -7.77
C ASP A 100 -17.62 -4.55 -6.73
N TYR A 101 -16.31 -4.65 -6.48
CA TYR A 101 -15.77 -5.54 -5.46
C TYR A 101 -16.39 -5.35 -4.06
N LEU A 102 -16.70 -4.11 -3.69
CA LEU A 102 -17.34 -3.81 -2.41
C LEU A 102 -18.85 -4.08 -2.40
N GLY A 103 -19.50 -4.26 -3.55
CA GLY A 103 -20.96 -4.23 -3.69
C GLY A 103 -21.54 -2.81 -3.50
N ALA A 104 -20.72 -1.78 -3.64
CA ALA A 104 -21.12 -0.38 -3.44
C ALA A 104 -21.95 0.20 -4.59
N ASP A 105 -21.94 -0.46 -5.74
CA ASP A 105 -22.79 -0.17 -6.91
C ASP A 105 -24.06 -1.05 -6.96
N GLY A 106 -24.26 -1.94 -5.97
CA GLY A 106 -25.39 -2.86 -5.89
C GLY A 106 -25.09 -4.28 -6.38
N SER A 107 -23.87 -4.54 -6.87
CA SER A 107 -23.37 -5.89 -7.20
C SER A 107 -23.13 -6.76 -5.95
N ALA A 108 -22.77 -8.03 -6.18
CA ALA A 108 -22.42 -8.95 -5.11
C ALA A 108 -21.02 -8.67 -4.56
N ALA A 109 -20.93 -8.32 -3.26
CA ALA A 109 -19.66 -8.03 -2.61
C ALA A 109 -18.69 -9.24 -2.64
N GLY A 110 -17.39 -8.93 -2.74
CA GLY A 110 -16.29 -9.89 -2.67
C GLY A 110 -15.80 -10.40 -4.03
N THR A 111 -16.44 -10.01 -5.13
CA THR A 111 -16.00 -10.28 -6.50
C THR A 111 -16.19 -9.05 -7.36
N VAL A 112 -15.43 -8.94 -8.44
CA VAL A 112 -15.74 -8.04 -9.56
C VAL A 112 -16.45 -8.90 -10.59
N ASP A 113 -17.65 -8.52 -11.01
CA ASP A 113 -18.46 -9.33 -11.93
C ASP A 113 -18.44 -8.83 -13.39
N THR A 114 -17.84 -7.65 -13.62
CA THR A 114 -17.73 -7.07 -14.95
C THR A 114 -16.38 -6.39 -15.24
N LYS A 115 -16.05 -6.30 -16.53
CA LYS A 115 -14.90 -5.53 -16.99
C LYS A 115 -15.17 -4.04 -16.87
N HIS A 116 -14.12 -3.28 -16.59
CA HIS A 116 -14.21 -1.83 -16.42
C HIS A 116 -13.40 -1.07 -17.45
N SER A 117 -13.87 0.10 -17.87
CA SER A 117 -13.14 0.93 -18.82
C SER A 117 -11.88 1.53 -18.16
N PRO A 118 -10.73 1.58 -18.85
CA PRO A 118 -9.55 2.35 -18.44
C PRO A 118 -9.56 3.80 -18.95
N ASP A 119 -10.62 4.22 -19.67
CA ASP A 119 -10.68 5.54 -20.33
C ASP A 119 -10.76 6.69 -19.31
N PRO A 120 -9.79 7.62 -19.28
CA PRO A 120 -9.78 8.81 -18.42
C PRO A 120 -11.07 9.63 -18.45
N ALA A 121 -11.76 9.66 -19.59
CA ALA A 121 -12.98 10.46 -19.76
C ALA A 121 -14.17 9.86 -19.01
N THR A 122 -14.15 8.55 -18.74
CA THR A 122 -15.29 7.82 -18.15
C THR A 122 -14.92 7.04 -16.88
N ALA A 123 -13.63 6.80 -16.64
CA ALA A 123 -13.09 6.03 -15.53
C ALA A 123 -11.80 6.71 -15.00
N MET A 124 -11.97 7.49 -13.95
CA MET A 124 -10.84 8.03 -13.20
C MET A 124 -10.19 6.89 -12.39
N GLY A 125 -8.92 6.58 -12.64
CA GLY A 125 -8.07 5.56 -11.98
C GLY A 125 -8.53 5.15 -10.56
N ILE A 126 -7.86 5.61 -9.51
CA ILE A 126 -8.44 5.56 -8.15
C ILE A 126 -8.86 6.98 -7.78
N SER A 127 -10.14 7.16 -7.48
CA SER A 127 -10.76 8.46 -7.20
C SER A 127 -11.34 8.52 -5.79
N CYS A 128 -11.84 9.69 -5.39
CA CYS A 128 -12.37 9.94 -4.04
C CYS A 128 -13.39 8.87 -3.62
N MET A 129 -14.28 8.48 -4.54
CA MET A 129 -15.37 7.55 -4.26
C MET A 129 -14.91 6.13 -3.97
N ALA A 130 -13.69 5.75 -4.37
CA ALA A 130 -13.12 4.46 -3.98
C ALA A 130 -13.06 4.35 -2.44
N CYS A 131 -12.70 5.44 -1.75
CA CYS A 131 -12.55 5.44 -0.29
C CYS A 131 -13.70 6.14 0.44
N HIS A 132 -14.41 7.07 -0.21
CA HIS A 132 -15.44 7.91 0.39
C HIS A 132 -16.85 7.53 -0.09
N ASN A 133 -17.25 6.29 0.16
CA ASN A 133 -18.63 5.81 0.01
C ASN A 133 -19.10 5.11 1.30
N ASP A 134 -20.40 4.81 1.44
CA ASP A 134 -20.96 4.22 2.66
C ASP A 134 -20.38 2.84 2.98
N VAL A 135 -20.15 2.01 1.96
CA VAL A 135 -19.61 0.66 2.12
C VAL A 135 -18.14 0.70 2.54
N ALA A 136 -17.30 1.44 1.80
CA ALA A 136 -15.86 1.58 2.09
C ALA A 136 -15.58 2.21 3.47
N ARG A 137 -16.48 3.08 3.96
CA ARG A 137 -16.38 3.66 5.31
C ARG A 137 -16.77 2.69 6.42
N SER A 138 -17.57 1.68 6.09
CA SER A 138 -18.11 0.71 7.04
C SER A 138 -17.36 -0.63 7.04
N MET A 139 -16.26 -0.74 6.27
CA MET A 139 -15.42 -1.93 6.25
C MET A 139 -14.83 -2.21 7.62
N THR A 140 -14.95 -3.46 8.07
CA THR A 140 -14.41 -3.96 9.34
C THR A 140 -13.50 -5.16 9.16
N SER A 141 -13.33 -5.65 7.93
CA SER A 141 -12.48 -6.80 7.65
C SER A 141 -11.89 -6.74 6.25
N VAL A 142 -10.83 -7.53 6.04
CA VAL A 142 -10.17 -7.72 4.75
C VAL A 142 -9.88 -9.20 4.56
N THR A 143 -10.22 -9.74 3.39
CA THR A 143 -9.86 -11.11 3.00
C THR A 143 -8.59 -11.08 2.17
N PHE A 144 -7.59 -11.84 2.59
CA PHE A 144 -6.30 -11.97 1.90
C PHE A 144 -6.33 -13.10 0.86
N PRO A 145 -5.39 -13.13 -0.10
CA PRO A 145 -5.32 -14.19 -1.11
C PRO A 145 -5.24 -15.62 -0.57
N SER A 146 -4.78 -15.80 0.67
CA SER A 146 -4.78 -17.08 1.38
C SER A 146 -6.18 -17.57 1.80
N GLY A 147 -7.20 -16.72 1.67
CA GLY A 147 -8.54 -16.96 2.19
C GLY A 147 -8.71 -16.53 3.66
N VAL A 148 -7.62 -16.18 4.35
CA VAL A 148 -7.71 -15.67 5.72
C VAL A 148 -8.39 -14.31 5.72
N GLN A 149 -9.39 -14.16 6.59
CA GLN A 149 -10.03 -12.89 6.86
C GLN A 149 -9.48 -12.29 8.15
N GLN A 150 -9.06 -11.03 8.10
CA GLN A 150 -8.58 -10.27 9.25
C GLN A 150 -9.58 -9.17 9.61
N GLU A 151 -9.82 -8.99 10.91
CA GLU A 151 -10.57 -7.86 11.41
C GLU A 151 -9.71 -6.59 11.38
N VAL A 152 -10.21 -5.54 10.74
CA VAL A 152 -9.55 -4.24 10.59
C VAL A 152 -10.58 -3.16 10.86
N LEU A 153 -10.74 -2.79 12.13
CA LEU A 153 -11.71 -1.78 12.60
C LEU A 153 -11.25 -0.33 12.36
N THR A 154 -10.44 -0.11 11.32
CA THR A 154 -9.82 1.18 11.04
C THR A 154 -9.93 1.53 9.55
N ALA A 155 -9.60 2.78 9.22
CA ALA A 155 -9.56 3.27 7.85
C ALA A 155 -8.65 2.47 6.90
N ASP A 156 -7.69 1.73 7.45
CA ASP A 156 -6.67 1.01 6.67
C ASP A 156 -7.25 -0.16 5.87
N ALA A 157 -8.43 -0.68 6.25
CA ALA A 157 -9.10 -1.76 5.53
C ALA A 157 -9.19 -1.47 4.03
N ARG A 158 -9.50 -0.22 3.66
CA ARG A 158 -9.57 0.25 2.27
C ARG A 158 -8.24 0.11 1.52
N CYS A 159 -7.13 0.44 2.18
CA CYS A 159 -5.80 0.33 1.59
C CYS A 159 -5.40 -1.14 1.45
N MET A 160 -5.68 -1.93 2.48
CA MET A 160 -5.29 -3.34 2.59
C MET A 160 -5.99 -4.23 1.56
N THR A 161 -7.21 -3.89 1.11
CA THR A 161 -7.93 -4.65 0.07
C THR A 161 -7.17 -4.72 -1.26
N CYS A 162 -6.43 -3.66 -1.61
CA CYS A 162 -5.60 -3.60 -2.81
C CYS A 162 -4.14 -3.98 -2.51
N HIS A 163 -3.59 -3.47 -1.40
CA HIS A 163 -2.21 -3.71 -0.98
C HIS A 163 -2.00 -5.03 -0.21
N GLY A 164 -2.92 -5.98 -0.36
CA GLY A 164 -2.82 -7.36 0.14
C GLY A 164 -2.18 -8.35 -0.82
N GLY A 165 -1.85 -7.92 -2.06
CA GLY A 165 -1.38 -8.83 -3.11
C GLY A 165 -2.52 -9.64 -3.76
N ARG A 166 -2.15 -10.60 -4.60
CA ARG A 166 -3.04 -11.46 -5.40
C ARG A 166 -2.72 -12.95 -5.30
N ALA A 167 -1.66 -13.31 -4.59
CA ALA A 167 -1.30 -14.70 -4.30
C ALA A 167 -0.78 -14.81 -2.87
N SER A 168 -0.54 -16.03 -2.42
CA SER A 168 -0.05 -16.39 -1.09
C SER A 168 0.66 -17.75 -1.18
N THR A 169 1.12 -18.28 -0.05
CA THR A 169 1.54 -19.70 0.05
C THR A 169 0.53 -20.65 -0.61
N VAL A 170 -0.78 -20.38 -0.48
CA VAL A 170 -1.85 -21.25 -0.98
C VAL A 170 -1.77 -21.44 -2.49
N GLN A 171 -1.60 -20.35 -3.25
CA GLN A 171 -1.53 -20.43 -4.71
C GLN A 171 -0.25 -21.13 -5.20
N VAL A 172 0.86 -20.99 -4.48
CA VAL A 172 2.10 -21.73 -4.81
C VAL A 172 1.91 -23.23 -4.56
N LYS A 173 1.36 -23.62 -3.41
CA LYS A 173 1.07 -25.03 -3.09
C LYS A 173 0.04 -25.63 -4.07
N GLN A 174 -0.96 -24.85 -4.47
CA GLN A 174 -1.96 -25.23 -5.47
C GLN A 174 -1.30 -25.49 -6.84
N ALA A 175 -0.45 -24.58 -7.32
CA ALA A 175 0.27 -24.76 -8.59
C ALA A 175 1.12 -26.05 -8.60
N ILE A 176 1.81 -26.35 -7.49
CA ILE A 176 2.57 -27.59 -7.34
C ILE A 176 1.67 -28.83 -7.36
N THR A 177 0.53 -28.76 -6.70
CA THR A 177 -0.46 -29.86 -6.65
C THR A 177 -1.06 -30.11 -8.03
N GLU A 178 -1.45 -29.06 -8.74
CA GLU A 178 -2.04 -29.12 -10.08
C GLU A 178 -1.05 -29.65 -11.12
N ALA A 179 0.25 -29.40 -10.94
CA ALA A 179 1.33 -29.99 -11.73
C ALA A 179 1.64 -31.47 -11.39
N GLY A 180 0.80 -32.12 -10.57
CA GLY A 180 0.94 -33.53 -10.20
C GLY A 180 1.90 -33.81 -9.04
N THR A 181 2.26 -32.79 -8.25
CA THR A 181 3.21 -32.90 -7.12
C THR A 181 4.54 -33.55 -7.54
N PRO A 182 5.26 -32.96 -8.52
CA PRO A 182 6.57 -33.47 -8.89
C PRO A 182 7.53 -33.41 -7.68
N ALA A 183 8.58 -34.22 -7.71
CA ALA A 183 9.64 -34.12 -6.70
C ALA A 183 10.24 -32.71 -6.69
N GLU A 184 10.73 -32.26 -5.53
CA GLU A 184 11.19 -30.88 -5.28
C GLU A 184 12.17 -30.35 -6.33
N ASP A 185 13.02 -31.24 -6.84
CA ASP A 185 14.11 -30.92 -7.77
C ASP A 185 13.84 -31.39 -9.22
N THR A 186 12.63 -31.88 -9.51
CA THR A 186 12.23 -32.32 -10.85
C THR A 186 11.51 -31.20 -11.59
N PRO A 187 12.01 -30.74 -12.76
CA PRO A 187 11.30 -29.77 -13.58
C PRO A 187 9.95 -30.31 -14.07
N SER A 188 8.94 -29.45 -14.08
CA SER A 188 7.63 -29.76 -14.65
C SER A 188 7.20 -28.69 -15.65
N PRO A 189 6.74 -29.08 -16.86
CA PRO A 189 6.23 -28.12 -17.85
C PRO A 189 4.90 -27.48 -17.42
N ASP A 190 4.22 -28.06 -16.42
CA ASP A 190 2.95 -27.55 -15.90
C ASP A 190 3.15 -26.48 -14.81
N LEU A 191 4.39 -26.27 -14.34
CA LEU A 191 4.73 -25.22 -13.41
C LEU A 191 5.02 -23.90 -14.13
N ALA A 192 4.43 -22.83 -13.62
CA ALA A 192 4.68 -21.46 -14.05
C ALA A 192 4.89 -20.55 -12.83
N PHE A 193 5.55 -19.42 -13.05
CA PHE A 193 5.79 -18.44 -12.00
C PHE A 193 4.46 -17.92 -11.41
N VAL A 194 4.31 -18.04 -10.09
CA VAL A 194 3.20 -17.45 -9.34
C VAL A 194 3.62 -16.07 -8.87
N ASN A 195 2.82 -15.04 -9.15
CA ASN A 195 3.15 -13.66 -8.81
C ASN A 195 2.25 -13.12 -7.70
N ILE A 196 2.84 -12.69 -6.58
CA ILE A 196 2.15 -11.98 -5.49
C ILE A 196 1.44 -10.71 -5.96
N HIS A 197 1.91 -10.09 -7.04
CA HIS A 197 1.42 -8.80 -7.55
C HIS A 197 1.60 -7.63 -6.57
N TYR A 198 1.68 -6.40 -7.09
CA TYR A 198 2.57 -5.38 -6.55
C TYR A 198 2.20 -4.80 -5.18
N ARG A 199 3.24 -4.37 -4.45
CA ARG A 199 3.16 -3.65 -3.17
C ARG A 199 2.23 -4.34 -2.15
N PRO A 200 2.46 -5.63 -1.82
CA PRO A 200 1.67 -6.42 -0.87
C PRO A 200 1.97 -6.02 0.58
N SER A 201 1.91 -4.71 0.89
CA SER A 201 2.30 -4.14 2.17
C SER A 201 1.46 -4.67 3.33
N ALA A 202 0.17 -4.90 3.10
CA ALA A 202 -0.73 -5.48 4.09
C ALA A 202 -0.39 -6.94 4.37
N ALA A 203 -0.16 -7.74 3.32
CA ALA A 203 0.23 -9.13 3.49
C ALA A 203 1.57 -9.27 4.22
N GLY A 204 2.54 -8.41 3.91
CA GLY A 204 3.79 -8.36 4.67
C GLY A 204 3.61 -7.89 6.11
N ARG A 205 2.73 -6.91 6.37
CA ARG A 205 2.46 -6.44 7.74
C ARG A 205 1.84 -7.53 8.61
N PHE A 206 0.86 -8.28 8.09
CA PHE A 206 0.24 -9.40 8.81
C PHE A 206 1.10 -10.67 8.81
N GLY A 207 2.06 -10.77 7.88
CA GLY A 207 3.06 -11.84 7.84
C GLY A 207 2.44 -13.24 7.89
N GLY A 208 2.91 -14.04 8.84
CA GLY A 208 2.48 -15.41 9.12
C GLY A 208 0.99 -15.58 9.40
N GLU A 209 0.28 -14.52 9.79
CA GLU A 209 -1.17 -14.61 10.05
C GLU A 209 -2.00 -14.69 8.77
N VAL A 210 -1.45 -14.26 7.63
CA VAL A 210 -2.17 -14.25 6.34
C VAL A 210 -1.41 -14.97 5.23
N HIS A 211 -0.26 -15.56 5.54
CA HIS A 211 0.54 -16.40 4.65
C HIS A 211 0.91 -15.73 3.32
N GLY A 212 1.26 -14.44 3.39
CA GLY A 212 1.53 -13.61 2.21
C GLY A 212 2.76 -14.06 1.41
N GLY A 213 3.83 -14.46 2.09
CA GLY A 213 4.97 -15.15 1.51
C GLY A 213 4.71 -16.65 1.36
N PHE A 214 5.64 -17.37 0.74
CA PHE A 214 5.69 -18.84 0.80
C PHE A 214 6.37 -19.27 2.10
N GLU A 215 5.63 -19.95 2.95
CA GLU A 215 6.07 -20.41 4.26
C GLU A 215 6.42 -21.91 4.21
N TYR A 216 7.66 -22.22 4.62
CA TYR A 216 8.19 -23.58 4.61
C TYR A 216 7.67 -24.39 5.80
N ASP A 217 7.39 -25.67 5.57
CA ASP A 217 6.81 -26.54 6.58
C ASP A 217 7.76 -26.72 7.78
N GLY A 218 7.20 -26.73 8.99
CA GLY A 218 7.97 -26.87 10.24
C GLY A 218 8.74 -25.61 10.67
N LYS A 219 8.47 -24.46 10.05
CA LYS A 219 9.02 -23.16 10.43
C LYS A 219 7.93 -22.24 10.99
N ASP A 220 8.30 -21.46 12.00
CA ASP A 220 7.47 -20.38 12.50
C ASP A 220 7.81 -19.07 11.77
N TYR A 221 6.77 -18.29 11.47
CA TYR A 221 6.88 -17.02 10.77
C TYR A 221 6.24 -15.90 11.58
N ALA A 222 6.90 -14.74 11.59
CA ALA A 222 6.42 -13.56 12.28
C ALA A 222 5.04 -13.14 11.75
N GLY A 223 4.05 -13.07 12.65
CA GLY A 223 2.69 -12.60 12.37
C GLY A 223 2.59 -11.08 12.24
N TYR A 224 1.50 -10.50 12.75
CA TYR A 224 1.22 -9.08 12.65
C TYR A 224 2.32 -8.22 13.29
N TYR A 225 2.88 -7.33 12.49
CA TYR A 225 3.88 -6.38 12.95
C TYR A 225 3.22 -5.13 13.53
N PHE A 226 3.23 -5.07 14.87
CA PHE A 226 2.93 -3.85 15.62
C PHE A 226 4.20 -3.00 15.76
N HIS A 227 4.16 -1.75 15.28
CA HIS A 227 5.27 -0.81 15.43
C HIS A 227 5.24 -0.14 16.81
N ASP A 228 4.30 0.78 17.04
CA ASP A 228 4.03 1.40 18.35
C ASP A 228 2.60 1.99 18.42
N GLN A 229 2.21 2.60 19.54
CA GLN A 229 0.87 3.17 19.76
C GLN A 229 0.55 4.41 18.92
N ALA A 230 1.54 5.21 18.58
CA ALA A 230 1.44 6.43 17.77
C ALA A 230 1.61 6.18 16.26
N SER A 231 2.22 5.05 15.88
CA SER A 231 2.49 4.67 14.48
C SER A 231 1.94 3.28 14.16
N ARG A 232 0.63 3.07 14.31
CA ARG A 232 0.01 1.74 14.14
C ARG A 232 -0.82 1.59 12.86
N LEU A 233 -1.24 2.70 12.26
CA LEU A 233 -2.05 2.72 11.05
C LEU A 233 -1.21 3.01 9.82
N CYS A 234 -1.65 2.55 8.66
CA CYS A 234 -1.09 2.96 7.36
C CYS A 234 -1.09 4.49 7.24
N THR A 235 -2.17 5.12 7.68
CA THR A 235 -2.36 6.58 7.61
C THR A 235 -1.57 7.38 8.65
N ASP A 236 -0.99 6.73 9.66
CA ASP A 236 -0.07 7.41 10.59
C ASP A 236 1.23 7.75 9.85
N CYS A 237 1.77 6.79 9.08
CA CYS A 237 3.02 6.92 8.33
C CYS A 237 2.84 7.45 6.89
N HIS A 238 1.73 7.13 6.22
CA HIS A 238 1.47 7.54 4.84
C HIS A 238 0.45 8.68 4.78
N SER A 239 0.69 9.65 3.90
CA SER A 239 -0.33 10.64 3.59
C SER A 239 -1.45 9.98 2.78
N PRO A 240 -2.72 9.99 3.26
CA PRO A 240 -3.82 9.37 2.53
C PRO A 240 -4.11 10.05 1.20
N HIS A 241 -3.78 11.35 1.07
CA HIS A 241 -4.07 12.11 -0.15
C HIS A 241 -2.85 12.40 -1.02
N LYS A 242 -1.62 12.41 -0.48
CA LYS A 242 -0.39 12.57 -1.28
C LYS A 242 0.28 11.25 -1.63
N LEU A 243 -0.02 10.18 -0.89
CA LEU A 243 0.58 8.84 -1.02
C LEU A 243 2.10 8.82 -0.86
N VAL A 244 2.63 9.78 -0.10
CA VAL A 244 4.03 9.85 0.32
C VAL A 244 4.17 9.54 1.80
N VAL A 245 5.33 9.01 2.18
CA VAL A 245 5.68 8.74 3.59
C VAL A 245 5.95 10.06 4.30
N LYS A 246 5.42 10.23 5.52
CA LYS A 246 5.64 11.39 6.39
C LYS A 246 6.97 11.25 7.12
N VAL A 247 8.10 11.43 6.42
CA VAL A 247 9.45 11.18 6.97
C VAL A 247 9.71 11.87 8.31
N SER A 248 9.18 13.08 8.52
CA SER A 248 9.38 13.85 9.74
C SER A 248 8.88 13.14 11.01
N THR A 249 7.81 12.35 10.93
CA THR A 249 7.27 11.65 12.12
C THR A 249 8.24 10.59 12.65
N CYS A 250 9.05 10.00 11.77
CA CYS A 250 10.03 8.98 12.16
C CYS A 250 11.19 9.57 12.98
N SER A 251 11.57 10.84 12.71
CA SER A 251 12.69 11.51 13.38
C SER A 251 12.44 11.83 14.86
N GLU A 252 11.20 11.69 15.32
CA GLU A 252 10.83 11.86 16.74
C GLU A 252 11.44 10.76 17.62
N CYS A 253 11.61 9.55 17.06
CA CYS A 253 12.14 8.38 17.77
C CYS A 253 13.45 7.83 17.15
N HIS A 254 13.60 7.93 15.83
CA HIS A 254 14.75 7.42 15.09
C HIS A 254 15.71 8.55 14.76
N ARG A 255 16.80 8.66 15.53
CA ARG A 255 17.74 9.78 15.47
C ARG A 255 18.56 9.82 14.18
N GLU A 256 18.62 8.71 13.47
CA GLU A 256 19.30 8.55 12.18
C GLU A 256 18.49 9.16 11.03
N VAL A 257 17.19 9.42 11.24
CA VAL A 257 16.30 9.94 10.21
C VAL A 257 16.45 11.45 10.10
N VAL A 258 16.70 11.91 8.88
CA VAL A 258 16.78 13.32 8.53
C VAL A 258 15.45 13.76 7.92
N ALA A 259 14.81 14.74 8.55
CA ALA A 259 13.54 15.29 8.06
C ALA A 259 13.68 15.77 6.60
N GLY A 260 12.78 15.31 5.73
CA GLY A 260 12.81 15.62 4.31
C GLY A 260 13.68 14.69 3.46
N ASP A 261 14.50 13.82 4.06
CA ASP A 261 15.25 12.78 3.34
C ASP A 261 14.64 11.40 3.59
N LYS A 262 13.88 10.91 2.62
CA LYS A 262 13.28 9.57 2.67
C LYS A 262 14.35 8.46 2.68
N ALA A 263 15.53 8.68 2.11
CA ALA A 263 16.57 7.66 2.07
C ALA A 263 17.13 7.36 3.46
N SER A 264 17.16 8.35 4.35
CA SER A 264 17.58 8.19 5.75
C SER A 264 16.75 7.16 6.53
N LEU A 265 15.52 6.85 6.11
CA LEU A 265 14.72 5.76 6.71
C LEU A 265 15.42 4.40 6.62
N ARG A 266 16.29 4.20 5.62
CA ARG A 266 17.06 2.96 5.44
C ARG A 266 18.15 2.78 6.49
N MET A 267 18.50 3.84 7.22
CA MET A 267 19.49 3.82 8.30
C MET A 267 18.89 3.36 9.64
N ILE A 268 17.56 3.26 9.72
CA ILE A 268 16.88 2.84 10.95
C ILE A 268 17.31 1.42 11.31
N ARG A 269 17.79 1.25 12.55
CA ARG A 269 18.18 -0.03 13.12
C ARG A 269 17.56 -0.19 14.51
N THR A 270 16.92 -1.34 14.75
CA THR A 270 16.27 -1.67 16.04
C THR A 270 16.86 -2.90 16.73
N SER A 271 17.78 -3.62 16.05
CA SER A 271 18.47 -4.82 16.55
C SER A 271 19.95 -4.74 16.19
N LYS A 272 20.87 -5.31 16.97
CA LYS A 272 22.31 -5.41 16.63
C LYS A 272 22.70 -6.76 16.03
N ILE A 273 21.72 -7.60 15.68
CA ILE A 273 21.95 -8.91 15.06
C ILE A 273 22.37 -8.68 13.60
N ASP A 274 23.45 -9.35 13.20
CA ASP A 274 23.92 -9.47 11.82
C ASP A 274 23.14 -10.59 11.12
N PHE A 275 22.12 -10.20 10.34
CA PHE A 275 21.20 -11.15 9.72
C PHE A 275 21.74 -11.67 8.39
N ASP A 276 22.52 -10.86 7.66
CA ASP A 276 23.12 -11.24 6.38
C ASP A 276 24.51 -11.90 6.50
N GLY A 277 25.14 -11.84 7.68
CA GLY A 277 26.41 -12.48 7.99
C GLY A 277 27.65 -11.73 7.49
N ASN A 278 27.53 -10.45 7.15
CA ASN A 278 28.62 -9.66 6.58
C ASN A 278 29.55 -9.02 7.66
N GLY A 279 29.21 -9.16 8.94
CA GLY A 279 29.93 -8.60 10.10
C GLY A 279 29.59 -7.16 10.46
N ASN A 280 28.70 -6.49 9.71
CA ASN A 280 28.32 -5.09 9.90
C ASN A 280 27.06 -4.93 10.74
N VAL A 281 27.27 -4.76 12.04
CA VAL A 281 26.17 -4.53 12.99
C VAL A 281 25.73 -3.05 13.11
N GLN A 282 26.15 -2.18 12.19
CA GLN A 282 25.88 -0.73 12.24
C GLN A 282 24.90 -0.25 11.16
N GLU A 283 24.63 -1.04 10.12
CA GLU A 283 23.74 -0.63 9.04
C GLU A 283 22.26 -0.73 9.39
N GLY A 284 21.38 -0.01 8.70
CA GLY A 284 19.95 -0.18 8.95
C GLY A 284 19.42 -1.51 8.45
N ILE A 285 18.27 -1.94 9.00
CA ILE A 285 17.64 -3.23 8.69
C ILE A 285 17.27 -3.40 7.21
N HIS A 286 17.15 -2.28 6.47
CA HIS A 286 16.99 -2.30 5.02
C HIS A 286 18.14 -3.02 4.31
N PHE A 287 19.38 -2.79 4.73
CA PHE A 287 20.54 -3.35 4.05
C PHE A 287 20.70 -4.85 4.31
N GLU A 288 20.37 -5.29 5.53
CA GLU A 288 20.27 -6.71 5.89
C GLU A 288 19.27 -7.46 4.96
N VAL A 289 18.08 -6.87 4.75
CA VAL A 289 17.06 -7.43 3.83
C VAL A 289 17.56 -7.42 2.38
N GLU A 290 18.22 -6.35 1.94
CA GLU A 290 18.71 -6.22 0.56
C GLU A 290 19.87 -7.19 0.25
N ALA A 291 20.77 -7.40 1.20
CA ALA A 291 21.87 -8.34 1.07
C ALA A 291 21.37 -9.79 0.98
N LEU A 292 20.44 -10.18 1.86
CA LEU A 292 19.79 -11.50 1.76
C LEU A 292 18.95 -11.63 0.48
N ARG A 293 18.28 -10.57 0.02
CA ARG A 293 17.55 -10.58 -1.25
C ARG A 293 18.48 -10.81 -2.44
N THR A 294 19.66 -10.18 -2.44
CA THR A 294 20.71 -10.38 -3.45
C THR A 294 21.23 -11.81 -3.41
N ARG A 295 21.55 -12.33 -2.22
CA ARG A 295 21.99 -13.71 -2.03
C ARG A 295 20.95 -14.73 -2.47
N LEU A 296 19.66 -14.46 -2.24
CA LEU A 296 18.58 -15.30 -2.72
C LEU A 296 18.52 -15.32 -4.26
N LEU A 297 18.72 -14.19 -4.93
CA LEU A 297 18.80 -14.16 -6.40
C LEU A 297 19.98 -15.00 -6.92
N ASP A 298 21.12 -14.92 -6.25
CA ASP A 298 22.29 -15.76 -6.59
C ASP A 298 21.99 -17.24 -6.38
N ALA A 299 21.27 -17.60 -5.31
CA ALA A 299 20.85 -18.98 -5.06
C ALA A 299 19.87 -19.48 -6.12
N ILE A 300 18.91 -18.64 -6.55
CA ILE A 300 17.95 -18.93 -7.63
C ILE A 300 18.72 -19.23 -8.93
N LYS A 301 19.67 -18.36 -9.29
CA LYS A 301 20.56 -18.54 -10.46
C LYS A 301 21.37 -19.83 -10.40
N GLY A 302 22.07 -20.04 -9.27
CA GLY A 302 22.91 -21.20 -9.04
C GLY A 302 22.12 -22.50 -9.11
N TYR A 303 20.92 -22.53 -8.51
CA TYR A 303 20.02 -23.68 -8.55
C TYR A 303 19.54 -24.00 -9.97
N GLY A 304 19.07 -22.99 -10.73
CA GLY A 304 18.66 -23.18 -12.13
C GLY A 304 19.78 -23.80 -12.97
N LYS A 305 21.00 -23.28 -12.85
CA LYS A 305 22.17 -23.82 -13.54
C LYS A 305 22.49 -25.26 -13.12
N ALA A 306 22.55 -25.53 -11.82
CA ALA A 306 23.07 -26.81 -11.30
C ALA A 306 22.06 -27.96 -11.39
N VAL A 307 20.77 -27.67 -11.21
CA VAL A 307 19.73 -28.70 -11.03
C VAL A 307 18.89 -28.87 -12.29
N THR A 308 18.45 -27.77 -12.88
CA THR A 308 17.57 -27.82 -14.07
C THR A 308 18.38 -27.71 -15.38
N GLY A 309 19.67 -27.39 -15.29
CA GLY A 309 20.53 -27.13 -16.45
C GLY A 309 20.13 -25.90 -17.24
N THR A 310 19.24 -25.06 -16.70
CA THR A 310 18.68 -23.87 -17.36
C THR A 310 19.01 -22.65 -16.52
N GLU A 311 19.83 -21.75 -17.05
CA GLU A 311 20.15 -20.50 -16.37
C GLU A 311 18.93 -19.56 -16.37
N ILE A 312 18.79 -18.82 -15.27
CA ILE A 312 17.63 -17.97 -14.97
C ILE A 312 18.12 -16.60 -14.54
N ALA A 313 17.45 -15.54 -14.96
CA ALA A 313 17.68 -14.23 -14.38
C ALA A 313 16.37 -13.44 -14.23
N TYR A 314 16.45 -12.39 -13.40
CA TYR A 314 15.32 -11.56 -13.01
C TYR A 314 15.34 -10.23 -13.77
N HIS A 315 14.19 -9.80 -14.30
CA HIS A 315 13.99 -8.48 -14.89
C HIS A 315 12.87 -7.72 -14.16
N PRO A 316 13.16 -6.54 -13.56
CA PRO A 316 12.21 -5.83 -12.69
C PRO A 316 11.01 -5.19 -13.42
N ASN A 317 11.07 -5.06 -14.75
CA ASN A 317 10.08 -4.30 -15.53
C ASN A 317 9.46 -5.11 -16.69
N ALA A 318 9.69 -6.42 -16.76
CA ALA A 318 9.15 -7.26 -17.85
C ALA A 318 8.45 -8.47 -17.26
N TYR A 319 7.22 -8.71 -17.67
CA TYR A 319 6.46 -9.89 -17.26
C TYR A 319 6.95 -11.15 -18.00
N PRO A 320 7.19 -12.29 -17.32
CA PRO A 320 6.80 -12.63 -15.95
C PRO A 320 7.91 -12.51 -14.90
N TYR A 321 8.83 -11.56 -15.05
CA TYR A 321 9.97 -11.25 -14.17
C TYR A 321 11.13 -12.23 -14.24
N PHE A 322 10.87 -13.51 -14.47
CA PHE A 322 11.92 -14.52 -14.59
C PHE A 322 11.98 -15.05 -16.02
N PHE A 323 13.16 -14.96 -16.61
CA PHE A 323 13.45 -15.37 -17.98
C PHE A 323 14.62 -16.34 -18.00
N GLN A 324 14.70 -17.12 -19.07
CA GLN A 324 15.92 -17.88 -19.34
C GLN A 324 17.04 -16.90 -19.66
N ASP A 325 18.14 -17.02 -18.95
CA ASP A 325 19.40 -16.33 -19.23
C ASP A 325 20.12 -17.15 -20.31
N THR A 326 20.05 -16.68 -21.56
CA THR A 326 20.45 -17.46 -22.74
C THR A 326 21.93 -17.30 -23.06
N ASP A 327 22.56 -16.22 -22.61
CA ASP A 327 23.99 -15.97 -22.78
C ASP A 327 24.80 -16.22 -21.50
N GLY A 328 24.14 -16.43 -20.37
CA GLY A 328 24.73 -16.80 -19.09
C GLY A 328 25.42 -15.65 -18.36
N ASN A 329 25.02 -14.42 -18.65
CA ASN A 329 25.63 -13.22 -18.07
C ASN A 329 25.06 -12.84 -16.68
N GLY A 330 24.01 -13.54 -16.22
CA GLY A 330 23.35 -13.34 -14.93
C GLY A 330 22.33 -12.18 -14.92
N THR A 331 22.01 -11.60 -16.06
CA THR A 331 21.05 -10.50 -16.22
C THR A 331 20.15 -10.77 -17.44
N ILE A 332 19.04 -10.05 -17.55
CA ILE A 332 18.12 -10.16 -18.69
C ILE A 332 18.14 -8.83 -19.41
N ASP A 333 18.54 -8.82 -20.68
CA ASP A 333 18.51 -7.63 -21.52
C ASP A 333 17.16 -7.49 -22.28
N GLU A 334 17.02 -6.44 -23.10
CA GLU A 334 15.80 -6.23 -23.91
C GLU A 334 15.56 -7.34 -24.95
N ALA A 335 16.61 -8.02 -25.41
CA ALA A 335 16.49 -9.10 -26.37
C ALA A 335 15.90 -10.36 -25.71
N GLU A 336 16.24 -10.60 -24.44
CA GLU A 336 15.80 -11.72 -23.61
C GLU A 336 14.50 -11.45 -22.82
N ALA A 337 14.19 -10.19 -22.50
CA ALA A 337 13.02 -9.74 -21.73
C ALA A 337 11.70 -9.84 -22.53
N LYS A 338 11.45 -10.99 -23.15
CA LYS A 338 10.28 -11.26 -24.00
C LYS A 338 9.52 -12.46 -23.48
N TYR A 339 8.19 -12.37 -23.48
CA TYR A 339 7.33 -13.44 -22.97
C TYR A 339 7.64 -14.85 -23.51
N PRO A 340 7.99 -15.04 -24.79
CA PRO A 340 8.43 -16.36 -25.29
C PRO A 340 9.67 -16.94 -24.58
N ASN A 341 10.58 -16.08 -24.10
CA ASN A 341 11.80 -16.45 -23.36
C ASN A 341 11.58 -16.55 -21.84
N ARG A 342 10.33 -16.52 -21.36
CA ARG A 342 10.04 -16.73 -19.94
C ARG A 342 10.67 -18.05 -19.46
N TYR A 343 11.13 -18.07 -18.21
CA TYR A 343 11.71 -19.27 -17.63
C TYR A 343 10.63 -20.37 -17.49
N GLN A 344 10.93 -21.58 -17.96
CA GLN A 344 9.99 -22.71 -18.04
C GLN A 344 10.47 -23.97 -17.32
N SER A 345 11.74 -24.04 -16.92
CA SER A 345 12.31 -25.19 -16.20
C SER A 345 12.06 -25.09 -14.68
N TRP A 346 10.81 -24.80 -14.29
CA TRP A 346 10.44 -24.66 -12.89
C TRP A 346 10.38 -26.03 -12.19
N THR A 347 10.99 -26.12 -11.02
CA THR A 347 10.75 -27.19 -10.04
C THR A 347 9.94 -26.60 -8.87
N PRO A 348 9.29 -27.43 -8.03
CA PRO A 348 8.63 -26.94 -6.82
C PRO A 348 9.55 -26.07 -5.95
N ARG A 349 10.78 -26.52 -5.69
CA ARG A 349 11.77 -25.78 -4.89
C ARG A 349 12.07 -24.40 -5.47
N HIS A 350 12.35 -24.36 -6.77
CA HIS A 350 12.69 -23.13 -7.48
C HIS A 350 11.53 -22.12 -7.45
N LEU A 351 10.29 -22.60 -7.64
CA LEU A 351 9.08 -21.77 -7.64
C LEU A 351 8.83 -21.13 -6.27
N LYS A 352 8.99 -21.88 -5.18
CA LYS A 352 8.84 -21.38 -3.80
C LYS A 352 9.79 -20.22 -3.51
N ALA A 353 11.07 -20.40 -3.86
CA ALA A 353 12.10 -19.39 -3.64
C ALA A 353 11.91 -18.15 -4.53
N ALA A 354 11.59 -18.33 -5.81
CA ALA A 354 11.31 -17.23 -6.74
C ALA A 354 10.08 -16.41 -6.30
N TYR A 355 9.06 -17.05 -5.74
CA TYR A 355 7.90 -16.39 -5.17
C TYR A 355 8.29 -15.46 -4.01
N ASN A 356 9.08 -15.96 -3.05
CA ASN A 356 9.57 -15.16 -1.92
C ASN A 356 10.49 -14.02 -2.35
N TYR A 357 11.37 -14.24 -3.33
CA TYR A 357 12.19 -13.18 -3.91
C TYR A 357 11.31 -12.05 -4.46
N GLN A 358 10.28 -12.39 -5.24
CA GLN A 358 9.37 -11.40 -5.79
C GLN A 358 8.56 -10.70 -4.69
N PHE A 359 8.06 -11.44 -3.69
CA PHE A 359 7.35 -10.89 -2.53
C PHE A 359 8.12 -9.76 -1.87
N VAL A 360 9.37 -10.02 -1.48
CA VAL A 360 10.20 -9.02 -0.81
C VAL A 360 10.60 -7.90 -1.77
N THR A 361 10.87 -8.21 -3.04
CA THR A 361 11.27 -7.23 -4.05
C THR A 361 10.17 -6.19 -4.33
N VAL A 362 8.92 -6.62 -4.47
CA VAL A 362 7.80 -5.71 -4.78
C VAL A 362 7.16 -5.11 -3.52
N GLN A 363 7.50 -5.59 -2.33
CA GLN A 363 7.17 -4.98 -1.06
C GLN A 363 8.27 -3.99 -0.62
N VAL A 364 8.38 -2.86 -1.31
CA VAL A 364 9.46 -1.86 -1.08
C VAL A 364 9.56 -1.31 0.35
N GLY A 365 8.55 -1.54 1.20
CA GLY A 365 8.54 -1.17 2.62
C GLY A 365 8.78 -2.35 3.57
N ALA A 366 9.27 -3.50 3.10
CA ALA A 366 9.49 -4.71 3.90
C ALA A 366 10.25 -4.43 5.21
N TYR A 367 11.30 -3.62 5.09
CA TYR A 367 12.18 -3.21 6.19
C TYR A 367 11.47 -2.37 7.29
N THR A 368 10.25 -1.87 7.03
CA THR A 368 9.43 -1.12 7.99
C THR A 368 8.14 -1.86 8.34
N HIS A 369 7.49 -2.51 7.36
CA HIS A 369 6.17 -3.11 7.56
C HIS A 369 6.22 -4.41 8.33
N ASN A 370 7.28 -5.23 8.15
CA ASN A 370 7.57 -6.45 8.92
C ASN A 370 8.96 -7.01 8.54
N PRO A 371 10.06 -6.40 9.01
CA PRO A 371 11.41 -6.81 8.61
C PRO A 371 11.72 -8.26 9.01
N ARG A 372 11.18 -8.74 10.15
CA ARG A 372 11.41 -10.11 10.62
C ARG A 372 10.83 -11.14 9.66
N TYR A 373 9.58 -10.96 9.24
CA TYR A 373 8.94 -11.86 8.27
C TYR A 373 9.72 -11.89 6.95
N ALA A 374 10.12 -10.73 6.42
CA ALA A 374 10.91 -10.67 5.20
C ALA A 374 12.25 -11.42 5.31
N LEU A 375 12.99 -11.21 6.41
CA LEU A 375 14.26 -11.90 6.67
C LEU A 375 14.07 -13.43 6.81
N GLN A 376 13.00 -13.88 7.48
CA GLN A 376 12.68 -15.31 7.62
C GLN A 376 12.42 -15.95 6.25
N LEU A 377 11.59 -15.32 5.40
CA LEU A 377 11.32 -15.81 4.05
C LEU A 377 12.59 -15.90 3.20
N LEU A 378 13.42 -14.86 3.22
CA LEU A 378 14.67 -14.82 2.46
C LEU A 378 15.64 -15.91 2.93
N TYR A 379 15.86 -16.00 4.25
CA TYR A 379 16.78 -16.96 4.83
C TYR A 379 16.33 -18.40 4.53
N ASP A 380 15.05 -18.72 4.74
CA ASP A 380 14.53 -20.06 4.52
C ASP A 380 14.56 -20.44 3.04
N SER A 381 14.28 -19.50 2.12
CA SER A 381 14.43 -19.76 0.68
C SER A 381 15.88 -19.98 0.23
N ILE A 382 16.84 -19.27 0.83
CA ILE A 382 18.27 -19.53 0.57
C ILE A 382 18.64 -20.92 1.07
N ALA A 383 18.21 -21.29 2.28
CA ALA A 383 18.49 -22.59 2.88
C ALA A 383 17.90 -23.75 2.06
N ASP A 384 16.65 -23.59 1.61
CA ASP A 384 15.96 -24.52 0.73
C ASP A 384 16.75 -24.74 -0.57
N LEU A 385 17.11 -23.66 -1.29
CA LEU A 385 17.89 -23.77 -2.52
C LEU A 385 19.31 -24.31 -2.29
N ALA A 386 19.94 -24.01 -1.16
CA ALA A 386 21.25 -24.55 -0.80
C ALA A 386 21.21 -26.07 -0.60
N GLU A 387 20.17 -26.59 0.06
CA GLU A 387 19.92 -28.03 0.16
C GLU A 387 19.72 -28.67 -1.23
N GLY A 388 19.00 -27.97 -2.11
CA GLY A 388 18.81 -28.37 -3.51
C GLY A 388 20.06 -28.29 -4.38
N GLY A 389 21.20 -27.79 -3.87
CA GLY A 389 22.46 -27.74 -4.60
C GLY A 389 22.69 -26.45 -5.40
N SER A 390 22.15 -25.31 -4.95
CA SER A 390 22.40 -24.00 -5.57
C SER A 390 23.87 -23.57 -5.57
N GLY A 391 24.68 -24.14 -4.67
CA GLY A 391 26.08 -23.73 -4.47
C GLY A 391 26.25 -22.42 -3.68
N VAL A 392 25.16 -21.83 -3.18
CA VAL A 392 25.20 -20.64 -2.31
C VAL A 392 25.14 -21.06 -0.85
N GLU A 393 26.07 -20.54 -0.05
CA GLU A 393 26.12 -20.82 1.39
C GLU A 393 25.00 -20.08 2.15
N VAL A 394 24.46 -20.74 3.17
CA VAL A 394 23.56 -20.13 4.15
C VAL A 394 24.41 -19.47 5.23
N ILE A 395 24.40 -18.14 5.26
CA ILE A 395 25.15 -17.35 6.24
C ILE A 395 24.23 -16.38 6.98
N GLY A 396 24.75 -15.76 8.04
CA GLY A 396 24.00 -14.85 8.87
C GLY A 396 23.09 -15.60 9.85
N THR A 397 22.05 -14.91 10.30
CA THR A 397 21.17 -15.40 11.37
C THR A 397 19.73 -15.35 10.88
N ARG A 398 18.98 -16.45 11.01
CA ARG A 398 17.52 -16.41 10.84
C ARG A 398 16.90 -15.72 12.06
N PRO A 399 16.03 -14.72 11.91
CA PRO A 399 15.30 -14.18 13.05
C PRO A 399 14.37 -15.24 13.68
N ASP A 400 14.30 -15.22 15.01
CA ASP A 400 13.33 -15.98 15.79
C ASP A 400 11.88 -15.63 15.41
#